data_AF-A0A7S3N5Z6-F1
#
_entry.id   AF-A0A7S3N5Z6-F1
#
_cell.length_a   1.000
_cell.length_b   1.000
_cell.length_c   1.000
_cell.angle_alpha   90.00
_cell.angle_beta   90.00
_cell.angle_gamma   90.00
#
_symmetry.space_group_name_H-M   'P 1'
#
loop_
_entity.id
_entity.type
_entity.pdbx_description
1 polymer ?
#
loop_
_entity_poly.entity_id
_entity_poly.type
_entity_poly.pdbx_seq_one_letter_code
_entity_poly.pdbx_strand_id
1 'polypeptide(L)'
;DTLIVAMAGTHQIWALNLKNNRCFNFSGNGSEGNVNSKTNLKKCEWAQPSGLSLGVISKDKVEIYVADSESSAIRALNMKTLNSSRNVVGGDSNPKNLHAYGDVDDVGVNAKL
;
A
#
# COMPACT_ATOMS: atom_id res chain seq x y z
N ASP A 1 5.57 11.42 -16.41
CA ASP A 1 4.41 10.56 -16.73
C ASP A 1 4.73 9.16 -16.26
N THR A 2 4.04 8.75 -15.20
CA THR A 2 4.23 7.44 -14.57
C THR A 2 2.86 6.85 -14.31
N LEU A 3 2.63 5.64 -14.79
CA LEU A 3 1.45 4.84 -14.45
C LEU A 3 1.80 3.95 -13.25
N ILE A 4 0.99 4.01 -12.20
CA ILE A 4 1.14 3.14 -11.02
C ILE A 4 0.16 1.99 -11.15
N VAL A 5 0.64 0.77 -10.89
CA VAL A 5 -0.10 -0.47 -11.08
C VAL A 5 -0.09 -1.27 -9.79
N ALA A 6 -1.28 -1.66 -9.32
CA ALA A 6 -1.40 -2.65 -8.24
C ALA A 6 -1.22 -4.04 -8.86
N MET A 7 -0.09 -4.69 -8.55
CA MET A 7 0.24 -6.02 -9.04
C MET A 7 -0.18 -7.05 -7.99
N ALA A 8 -1.48 -7.35 -7.96
CA ALA A 8 -2.09 -8.25 -6.99
C ALA A 8 -1.35 -9.59 -6.89
N GLY A 9 -1.11 -10.25 -8.03
CA GLY A 9 -0.55 -11.61 -8.07
C GLY A 9 0.90 -11.73 -7.60
N THR A 10 1.65 -10.63 -7.45
CA THR A 10 3.00 -10.64 -6.89
C THR A 10 3.12 -9.80 -5.63
N HIS A 11 2.00 -9.42 -5.01
CA HIS A 11 1.96 -8.67 -3.75
C HIS A 11 2.82 -7.39 -3.80
N GLN A 12 2.72 -6.63 -4.89
CA GLN A 12 3.59 -5.48 -5.16
C GLN A 12 2.83 -4.30 -5.77
N ILE A 13 3.39 -3.12 -5.62
CA ILE A 13 3.01 -1.92 -6.38
C ILE A 13 4.12 -1.64 -7.38
N TRP A 14 3.75 -1.48 -8.64
CA TRP A 14 4.67 -1.24 -9.75
C TRP A 14 4.50 0.15 -10.33
N ALA A 15 5.56 0.64 -10.98
CA ALA A 15 5.57 1.88 -11.71
C ALA A 15 6.05 1.65 -13.14
N LEU A 16 5.27 2.11 -14.11
CA LEU A 16 5.62 2.17 -15.52
C LEU A 16 5.95 3.61 -15.89
N ASN A 17 7.20 3.87 -16.26
CA ASN A 17 7.59 5.13 -16.85
C ASN A 17 7.13 5.16 -18.32
N LEU A 18 6.16 6.01 -18.61
CA LEU A 18 5.51 6.08 -19.93
C LEU A 18 6.41 6.71 -21.00
N LYS A 19 7.46 7.44 -20.60
CA LYS A 19 8.38 8.08 -21.55
C LYS A 19 9.41 7.10 -22.13
N ASN A 20 9.80 6.09 -21.36
CA ASN A 20 10.82 5.12 -21.78
C ASN A 20 10.34 3.66 -21.73
N ASN A 21 9.05 3.43 -21.46
CA ASN A 21 8.41 2.12 -21.38
C ASN A 21 9.09 1.13 -20.42
N ARG A 22 9.71 1.64 -19.35
CA ARG A 22 10.31 0.79 -18.32
C ARG A 22 9.36 0.60 -17.16
N CYS A 23 9.04 -0.66 -16.90
CA CYS A 23 8.27 -1.08 -15.74
C CYS A 23 9.23 -1.59 -14.66
N PHE A 24 8.98 -1.21 -13.42
CA PHE A 24 9.76 -1.68 -12.28
C PHE A 24 8.88 -1.81 -11.05
N ASN A 25 9.20 -2.78 -10.19
CA ASN A 25 8.63 -2.84 -8.86
C ASN A 25 8.94 -1.49 -8.17
N PHE A 26 7.92 -0.84 -7.61
CA PHE A 26 8.05 0.41 -6.86
C PHE A 26 8.03 0.15 -5.35
N SER A 27 7.13 -0.71 -4.88
CA SER A 27 7.02 -1.13 -3.48
C SER A 27 6.62 -2.60 -3.37
N GLY A 28 7.04 -3.25 -2.27
CA GLY A 28 6.76 -4.66 -2.01
C GLY A 28 7.99 -5.54 -2.24
N ASN A 29 8.31 -6.43 -1.31
CA ASN A 29 9.34 -7.47 -1.49
C ASN A 29 8.79 -8.70 -2.24
N GLY A 30 7.46 -8.83 -2.39
CA GLY A 30 6.79 -9.96 -3.02
C GLY A 30 6.25 -11.02 -2.05
N SER A 31 6.60 -10.93 -0.77
CA SER A 31 5.93 -11.70 0.29
C SER A 31 4.54 -11.16 0.54
N GLU A 32 3.63 -12.07 0.86
CA GLU A 32 2.29 -11.74 1.30
C GLU A 32 2.28 -11.36 2.79
N GLY A 33 1.81 -10.15 3.11
CA GLY A 33 1.79 -9.66 4.49
C GLY A 33 1.28 -8.21 4.61
N ASN A 34 1.14 -7.72 5.85
CA ASN A 34 0.73 -6.37 6.18
C ASN A 34 1.89 -5.55 6.79
N VAL A 35 3.07 -5.61 6.16
CA VAL A 35 4.28 -4.91 6.66
C VAL A 35 4.41 -3.54 6.02
N ASN A 36 4.38 -2.50 6.85
CA ASN A 36 4.69 -1.12 6.45
C ASN A 36 6.16 -0.79 6.71
N SER A 37 6.70 0.20 6.00
CA SER A 37 8.10 0.62 6.13
C SER A 37 8.23 2.13 6.16
N LYS A 38 8.96 2.67 7.14
CA LYS A 38 9.18 4.11 7.28
C LYS A 38 10.31 4.65 6.39
N THR A 39 11.17 3.78 5.86
CA THR A 39 12.43 4.20 5.22
C THR A 39 12.74 3.52 3.90
N ASN A 40 12.09 2.40 3.58
CA ASN A 40 12.31 1.69 2.33
C ASN A 40 11.06 0.94 1.85
N LEU A 41 10.48 1.40 0.75
CA LEU A 41 9.30 0.78 0.12
C LEU A 41 9.53 -0.66 -0.36
N LYS A 42 10.78 -1.07 -0.57
CA LYS A 42 11.14 -2.44 -0.95
C LYS A 42 11.05 -3.44 0.19
N LYS A 43 10.97 -2.96 1.43
CA LYS A 43 10.76 -3.81 2.62
C LYS A 43 9.28 -3.97 2.98
N CYS A 44 8.37 -3.34 2.25
CA CYS A 44 6.95 -3.52 2.49
C CYS A 44 6.54 -4.93 2.05
N GLU A 45 5.53 -5.46 2.71
CA GLU A 45 4.80 -6.65 2.30
C GLU A 45 3.37 -6.19 2.04
N TRP A 46 2.80 -6.57 0.91
CA TRP A 46 1.42 -6.30 0.55
C TRP A 46 0.65 -7.62 0.54
N ALA A 47 -0.66 -7.55 0.54
CA ALA A 47 -1.53 -8.71 0.54
C ALA A 47 -2.61 -8.50 -0.53
N GLN A 48 -2.22 -8.86 -1.77
CA GLN A 48 -3.08 -8.82 -2.95
C GLN A 48 -3.71 -7.42 -3.18
N PRO A 49 -2.88 -6.37 -3.37
CA PRO A 49 -3.39 -5.02 -3.57
C PRO A 49 -4.22 -4.95 -4.84
N SER A 50 -5.42 -4.35 -4.76
CA SER A 50 -6.42 -4.42 -5.83
C SER A 50 -6.99 -3.06 -6.24
N GLY A 51 -6.82 -2.02 -5.41
CA GLY A 51 -7.30 -0.67 -5.68
C GLY A 51 -6.24 0.38 -5.39
N LEU A 52 -6.21 1.45 -6.20
CA LEU A 52 -5.31 2.59 -6.03
C LEU A 52 -6.07 3.91 -6.18
N SER A 53 -5.71 4.90 -5.37
CA SER A 53 -6.19 6.27 -5.52
C SER A 53 -5.10 7.27 -5.16
N LEU A 54 -4.92 8.32 -5.97
CA LEU A 54 -3.99 9.40 -5.67
C LEU A 54 -4.68 10.45 -4.79
N GLY A 55 -4.16 10.64 -3.58
CA GLY A 55 -4.61 11.67 -2.65
C GLY A 55 -3.64 12.86 -2.63
N VAL A 56 -4.14 14.04 -3.01
CA VAL A 56 -3.43 15.32 -2.84
C VAL A 56 -4.05 16.05 -1.65
N ILE A 57 -3.53 15.81 -0.45
CA ILE A 57 -4.07 16.42 0.79
C ILE A 57 -3.56 17.85 0.94
N SER A 58 -2.29 18.09 0.62
CA SER A 58 -1.68 19.42 0.59
C SER A 58 -0.49 19.43 -0.38
N LYS A 59 0.11 20.60 -0.61
CA LYS A 59 1.35 20.72 -1.39
C LYS A 59 2.47 19.81 -0.88
N ASP A 60 2.47 19.53 0.43
CA ASP A 60 3.50 18.74 1.09
C ASP A 60 3.07 17.30 1.41
N LYS A 61 1.80 16.97 1.21
CA LYS A 61 1.23 15.65 1.50
C LYS A 61 0.48 15.11 0.29
N VAL A 62 1.24 14.40 -0.54
CA VAL A 62 0.74 13.61 -1.67
C VAL A 62 0.97 12.14 -1.34
N GLU A 63 -0.09 11.34 -1.39
CA GLU A 63 -0.05 9.92 -1.05
C GLU A 63 -0.78 9.10 -2.13
N ILE A 64 -0.36 7.86 -2.35
CA ILE A 64 -1.20 6.87 -3.03
C ILE A 64 -1.84 6.00 -1.96
N TYR A 65 -3.17 5.96 -1.93
CA TYR A 65 -3.93 5.03 -1.12
C TYR A 65 -4.08 3.69 -1.86
N VAL A 66 -3.88 2.61 -1.13
CA VAL A 66 -3.91 1.23 -1.60
C VAL A 66 -4.98 0.48 -0.83
N ALA A 67 -5.91 -0.15 -1.55
CA ALA A 67 -6.78 -1.17 -0.99
C ALA A 67 -6.04 -2.51 -1.01
N ASP A 68 -5.56 -2.93 0.16
CA ASP A 68 -4.77 -4.13 0.36
C ASP A 68 -5.71 -5.24 0.85
N SER A 69 -6.20 -6.07 -0.09
CA SER A 69 -7.46 -6.81 0.09
C SER A 69 -7.33 -7.96 1.08
N GLU A 70 -6.28 -8.77 0.97
CA GLU A 70 -6.09 -9.95 1.83
C GLU A 70 -5.62 -9.55 3.24
N SER A 71 -5.10 -8.33 3.43
CA SER A 71 -4.82 -7.80 4.77
C SER A 71 -6.00 -7.02 5.36
N SER A 72 -7.07 -6.83 4.58
CA SER A 72 -8.27 -6.08 4.95
C SER A 72 -7.93 -4.69 5.50
N ALA A 73 -7.04 -3.98 4.78
CA ALA A 73 -6.50 -2.71 5.21
C ALA A 73 -6.45 -1.68 4.07
N ILE A 74 -6.63 -0.40 4.44
CA ILE A 74 -6.25 0.72 3.59
C ILE A 74 -4.89 1.22 4.04
N ARG A 75 -4.00 1.40 3.08
CA ARG A 75 -2.59 1.77 3.33
C ARG A 75 -2.20 2.91 2.41
N ALA A 76 -1.17 3.66 2.80
CA ALA A 76 -0.71 4.83 2.05
C ALA A 76 0.77 4.74 1.72
N LEU A 77 1.13 5.15 0.51
CA LEU A 77 2.50 5.37 0.04
C LEU A 77 2.79 6.87 -0.01
N ASN A 78 3.91 7.32 0.57
CA ASN A 78 4.32 8.72 0.49
C ASN A 78 4.93 9.04 -0.89
N MET A 79 4.28 9.91 -1.65
CA MET A 79 4.72 10.28 -3.00
C MET A 79 5.69 11.45 -3.04
N LYS A 80 5.89 12.15 -1.91
CA LYS A 80 6.85 13.25 -1.81
C LYS A 80 8.26 12.72 -1.53
N THR A 81 8.40 11.82 -0.57
CA THR A 81 9.69 11.22 -0.19
C THR A 81 9.99 9.91 -0.90
N LEU A 82 8.97 9.24 -1.47
CA LEU A 82 9.08 7.97 -2.20
C LEU A 82 9.76 6.85 -1.41
N ASN A 83 9.69 6.89 -0.07
CA ASN A 83 10.46 5.97 0.78
C ASN A 83 9.62 5.28 1.87
N SER A 84 8.39 5.72 2.10
CA SER A 84 7.61 5.27 3.24
C SER A 84 6.20 4.85 2.88
N SER A 85 5.73 3.83 3.58
CA SER A 85 4.36 3.38 3.63
C SER A 85 3.85 3.40 5.06
N ARG A 86 2.53 3.51 5.22
CA ARG A 86 1.87 3.46 6.53
C ARG A 86 0.48 2.83 6.41
N ASN A 87 0.02 2.24 7.51
CA ASN A 87 -1.39 1.92 7.67
C ASN A 87 -2.22 3.21 7.74
N VAL A 88 -3.42 3.16 7.18
CA VAL A 88 -4.44 4.22 7.31
C VAL A 88 -5.54 3.72 8.23
N VAL A 89 -6.14 2.58 7.89
CA VAL A 89 -7.19 1.89 8.66
C VAL A 89 -7.16 0.38 8.37
N GLY A 90 -7.79 -0.42 9.23
CA GLY A 90 -7.95 -1.86 9.03
C GLY A 90 -6.69 -2.68 9.29
N GLY A 91 -6.81 -3.99 9.12
CA GLY A 91 -5.77 -4.98 9.40
C GLY A 91 -5.50 -5.19 10.89
N ASP A 92 -4.25 -5.52 11.21
CA ASP A 92 -3.79 -5.88 12.56
C ASP A 92 -2.43 -5.25 12.86
N SER A 93 -2.10 -5.15 14.15
CA SER A 93 -0.77 -4.76 14.60
C SER A 93 0.27 -5.88 14.36
N ASN A 94 -0.18 -7.14 14.34
CA ASN A 94 0.62 -8.27 13.88
C ASN A 94 0.60 -8.30 12.33
N PRO A 95 1.72 -8.00 11.67
CA PRO A 95 1.76 -7.90 10.20
C PRO A 95 1.55 -9.23 9.48
N LYS A 96 1.59 -10.36 10.19
CA LYS A 96 1.32 -11.69 9.64
C LYS A 96 -0.15 -12.11 9.76
N ASN A 97 -0.96 -11.36 10.50
CA ASN A 97 -2.39 -11.66 10.60
C ASN A 97 -3.12 -11.08 9.38
N LEU A 98 -3.47 -11.95 8.45
CA LEU A 98 -4.29 -11.64 7.26
C LEU A 98 -5.77 -11.97 7.47
N HIS A 99 -6.16 -12.36 8.69
CA HIS A 99 -7.55 -12.70 9.02
C HIS A 99 -8.18 -11.66 9.97
N ALA A 100 -7.68 -10.43 9.92
CA ALA A 100 -8.16 -9.31 10.74
C ALA A 100 -9.26 -8.49 10.04
N TYR A 101 -10.17 -9.18 9.35
CA TYR A 101 -11.33 -8.61 8.67
C TYR A 101 -12.54 -8.46 9.60
N GLY A 102 -13.56 -7.76 9.12
CA GLY A 102 -14.84 -7.60 9.81
C GLY A 102 -15.59 -6.37 9.32
N ASP A 103 -16.59 -5.94 10.07
CA ASP A 103 -17.40 -4.77 9.71
C ASP A 103 -17.60 -3.93 10.97
N VAL A 104 -16.63 -3.05 11.24
CA VAL A 104 -16.59 -2.24 12.45
C VAL A 104 -16.07 -0.84 12.12
N ASP A 105 -16.93 0.15 12.37
CA ASP A 105 -16.54 1.55 12.36
C ASP A 105 -15.70 1.88 13.59
N ASP A 106 -14.43 2.23 13.39
CA ASP A 106 -13.54 2.73 14.44
C ASP A 106 -12.35 3.47 13.78
N VAL A 107 -11.29 3.73 14.54
CA VAL A 107 -10.10 4.47 14.12
C VAL A 107 -8.90 3.54 13.98
N GLY A 108 -8.19 3.67 12.87
CA GLY A 108 -6.95 2.95 12.62
C GLY A 108 -7.15 1.44 12.56
N VAL A 109 -6.35 0.69 13.33
CA VAL A 109 -6.37 -0.78 13.36
C VAL A 109 -7.60 -1.39 14.05
N ASN A 110 -8.34 -0.59 14.81
CA ASN A 110 -9.56 -1.03 15.46
C ASN A 110 -10.73 -1.12 14.46
N ALA A 111 -10.69 -0.31 13.39
CA ALA A 111 -11.65 -0.42 12.29
C ALA A 111 -11.48 -1.77 11.60
N LYS A 112 -12.58 -2.36 11.13
CA LYS A 112 -12.58 -3.62 10.39
C LYS A 112 -13.28 -3.45 9.05
N LEU A 113 -12.65 -4.02 8.02
CA LEU A 113 -13.01 -3.99 6.61
C LEU A 113 -13.22 -5.40 6.07
#